data_AF-A0A6P3VL76-F1
#
_entry.id   AF-A0A6P3VL76-F1
#
_cell.length_a   1.000
_cell.length_b   1.000
_cell.length_c   1.000
_cell.angle_alpha   90.00
_cell.angle_beta   90.00
_cell.angle_gamma   90.00
#
_symmetry.space_group_name_H-M   'P 1'
#
loop_
_entity.id
_entity.type
_entity.pdbx_description
1 polymer ?
#
loop_
_entity_poly.entity_id
_entity_poly.type
_entity_poly.pdbx_seq_one_letter_code
_entity_poly.pdbx_strand_id
1 'polypeptide(L)'
;MVVLTVLCLISVLQLLTVLVSCDHINFYNVRPPVDATPFPKSFKCFTCEQASDNYNCNRWAEDKWCPQNTQYCMTVHHFSHHGKTKFVTKRCAVREECHMSGCRHHRDTGHTECISCCEGMVCNVEVPTNHTNAVFAMRQQVPSSAVSSVRAWAALSLLAPILTGGLPL
;
A
#
# COMPACT_ATOMS: atom_id res chain seq x y z
N MET A 1 -24.90 -19.43 -45.99
CA MET A 1 -23.86 -18.39 -46.19
C MET A 1 -23.63 -17.56 -44.93
N VAL A 2 -24.67 -16.98 -44.31
CA VAL A 2 -24.55 -16.15 -43.08
C VAL A 2 -23.90 -16.87 -41.90
N VAL A 3 -24.24 -18.16 -41.68
CA VAL A 3 -23.66 -18.96 -40.58
C VAL A 3 -22.15 -19.12 -40.76
N LEU A 4 -21.70 -19.38 -42.00
CA LEU A 4 -20.29 -19.59 -42.30
C LEU A 4 -19.47 -18.30 -42.14
N THR A 5 -20.05 -17.15 -42.50
CA THR A 5 -19.41 -15.84 -42.32
C THR A 5 -19.29 -15.46 -40.85
N VAL A 6 -20.30 -15.78 -40.02
CA VAL A 6 -20.26 -15.52 -38.57
C VAL A 6 -19.20 -16.39 -37.90
N LEU A 7 -19.12 -17.69 -38.25
CA LEU A 7 -18.11 -18.59 -37.71
C LEU A 7 -16.69 -18.13 -38.07
N CYS A 8 -16.49 -17.68 -39.31
CA CYS A 8 -15.19 -17.18 -39.77
C CYS A 8 -14.75 -15.92 -38.99
N LEU A 9 -15.66 -14.97 -38.78
CA LEU A 9 -15.37 -13.76 -37.98
C LEU A 9 -15.02 -14.09 -36.53
N ILE A 10 -15.71 -15.04 -35.91
CA ILE A 10 -15.39 -15.50 -34.55
C ILE A 10 -13.99 -16.11 -34.49
N SER A 11 -13.64 -16.97 -35.46
CA SER A 11 -12.30 -17.58 -35.50
C SER A 11 -11.18 -16.55 -35.73
N VAL A 12 -11.41 -15.53 -36.57
CA VAL A 12 -10.44 -14.44 -36.78
C VAL A 12 -10.29 -13.59 -35.52
N LEU A 13 -11.40 -13.27 -34.85
CA LEU A 13 -11.37 -12.52 -33.59
C LEU A 13 -10.61 -13.28 -32.50
N GLN A 14 -10.84 -14.60 -32.37
CA GLN A 14 -10.10 -15.45 -31.45
C GLN A 14 -8.60 -15.48 -31.76
N LEU A 15 -8.22 -15.59 -33.03
CA LEU A 15 -6.82 -15.56 -33.44
C LEU A 15 -6.15 -14.21 -33.12
N LEU A 16 -6.87 -13.11 -33.34
CA LEU A 16 -6.39 -11.77 -32.99
C LEU A 16 -6.23 -11.60 -31.48
N THR A 17 -7.14 -12.12 -30.66
CA THR A 17 -6.99 -12.07 -29.20
C THR A 17 -5.77 -12.85 -28.72
N VAL A 18 -5.42 -13.95 -29.37
CA VAL A 18 -4.21 -14.74 -29.07
C VAL A 18 -2.93 -13.97 -29.45
N LEU A 19 -2.95 -13.23 -30.56
CA LEU A 19 -1.81 -12.42 -31.01
C LEU A 19 -1.54 -11.19 -30.12
N VAL A 20 -2.55 -10.67 -29.42
CA VAL A 20 -2.47 -9.45 -28.58
C VAL A 20 -2.21 -9.78 -27.09
N SER A 21 -2.27 -11.06 -26.70
CA SER A 21 -1.94 -11.49 -25.33
C SER A 21 -0.43 -11.33 -25.05
N CYS A 22 -0.04 -10.24 -24.40
CA CYS A 22 1.24 -10.12 -23.69
C CYS A 22 1.19 -10.89 -22.36
N ASP A 23 0.99 -12.22 -22.41
CA ASP A 23 0.81 -13.05 -21.22
C ASP A 23 2.13 -13.52 -20.58
N HIS A 24 3.24 -12.80 -20.78
CA HIS A 24 4.53 -13.31 -20.30
C HIS A 24 5.53 -12.24 -19.82
N ILE A 25 5.06 -11.23 -19.10
CA ILE A 25 5.95 -10.55 -18.15
C ILE A 25 6.24 -11.58 -17.05
N ASN A 26 7.40 -12.24 -17.13
CA ASN A 26 7.81 -13.25 -16.17
C ASN A 26 8.23 -12.58 -14.85
N PHE A 27 7.24 -12.25 -14.02
CA PHE A 27 7.47 -11.78 -12.65
C PHE A 27 8.17 -12.84 -11.76
N TYR A 28 8.19 -14.12 -12.17
CA TYR A 28 8.84 -15.21 -11.43
C TYR A 28 10.37 -15.25 -11.59
N ASN A 29 10.91 -14.61 -12.62
CA ASN A 29 12.37 -14.44 -12.81
C ASN A 29 12.90 -13.16 -12.17
N VAL A 30 12.03 -12.30 -11.62
CA VAL A 30 12.44 -11.19 -10.76
C VAL A 30 12.61 -11.77 -9.36
N ARG A 31 13.78 -12.36 -9.07
CA ARG A 31 14.18 -12.59 -7.68
C ARG A 31 14.53 -11.23 -7.09
N PRO A 32 13.78 -10.73 -6.07
CA PRO A 32 14.32 -9.69 -5.23
C PRO A 32 15.66 -10.20 -4.67
N PRO A 33 16.66 -9.33 -4.48
CA PRO A 33 17.87 -9.71 -3.78
C PRO A 33 17.53 -10.48 -2.50
N VAL A 34 18.30 -11.54 -2.19
CA VAL A 34 18.08 -12.39 -1.01
C VAL A 34 18.11 -11.56 0.30
N ASP A 35 18.69 -10.36 0.23
CA ASP A 35 18.70 -9.32 1.25
C ASP A 35 17.77 -8.13 0.93
N ALA A 36 16.53 -8.39 0.50
CA ALA A 36 15.55 -7.32 0.23
C ALA A 36 15.28 -6.42 1.45
N THR A 37 15.59 -6.90 2.66
CA THR A 37 15.43 -6.22 3.94
C THR A 37 16.67 -6.43 4.81
N PRO A 38 17.19 -5.40 5.50
CA PRO A 38 18.42 -5.52 6.28
C PRO A 38 18.28 -6.35 7.57
N PHE A 39 17.05 -6.55 8.07
CA PHE A 39 16.76 -7.38 9.24
C PHE A 39 15.29 -7.81 9.27
N PRO A 40 14.93 -8.87 10.02
CA PRO A 40 13.54 -9.31 10.14
C PRO A 40 12.62 -8.21 10.65
N LYS A 41 11.45 -8.03 10.01
CA LYS A 41 10.47 -6.98 10.33
C LYS A 41 11.02 -5.55 10.18
N SER A 42 12.07 -5.35 9.39
CA SER A 42 12.49 -3.99 9.02
C SER A 42 11.36 -3.27 8.29
N PHE A 43 11.23 -1.98 8.54
CA PHE A 43 10.22 -1.12 7.96
C PHE A 43 10.86 0.19 7.50
N LYS A 44 10.11 0.95 6.73
CA LYS A 44 10.50 2.29 6.26
C LYS A 44 9.45 3.29 6.73
N CYS A 45 9.84 4.54 6.86
CA CYS A 45 8.96 5.67 7.08
C CYS A 45 9.35 6.76 6.08
N PHE A 46 8.44 7.69 5.81
CA PHE A 46 8.91 8.98 5.28
C PHE A 46 9.79 9.63 6.34
N THR A 47 10.97 10.13 5.94
CA THR A 47 11.89 10.85 6.82
C THR A 47 12.31 12.16 6.19
N CYS A 48 12.11 13.26 6.91
CA CYS A 48 12.48 14.62 6.49
C CYS A 48 12.64 15.51 7.72
N GLU A 49 13.47 16.54 7.62
CA GLU A 49 13.69 17.52 8.68
C GLU A 49 13.20 18.89 8.21
N GLN A 50 12.22 19.47 8.91
CA GLN A 50 11.68 20.81 8.65
C GLN A 50 11.33 21.07 7.17
N ALA A 51 10.73 20.10 6.48
CA ALA A 51 10.26 20.26 5.12
C ALA A 51 9.14 21.32 5.05
N SER A 52 9.06 22.09 3.97
CA SER A 52 8.08 23.19 3.81
C SER A 52 6.62 22.73 3.91
N ASP A 53 6.35 21.49 3.52
CA ASP A 53 5.02 20.90 3.45
C ASP A 53 5.11 19.36 3.35
N ASN A 54 3.95 18.70 3.46
CA ASN A 54 3.85 17.24 3.40
C ASN A 54 4.28 16.67 2.04
N TYR A 55 3.98 17.38 0.96
CA TYR A 55 4.30 16.91 -0.39
C TYR A 55 5.81 16.87 -0.60
N ASN A 56 6.52 17.95 -0.29
CA ASN A 56 7.98 18.02 -0.39
C ASN A 56 8.65 17.00 0.52
N CYS A 57 8.15 16.81 1.74
CA CYS A 57 8.64 15.75 2.63
C CYS A 57 8.53 14.36 1.98
N ASN A 58 7.35 13.99 1.47
CA ASN A 58 7.14 12.67 0.87
C ASN A 58 7.89 12.50 -0.46
N ARG A 59 7.99 13.57 -1.25
CA ARG A 59 8.61 13.57 -2.59
C ARG A 59 10.12 13.35 -2.53
N TRP A 60 10.78 13.93 -1.53
CA TRP A 60 12.24 13.94 -1.41
C TRP A 60 12.77 13.10 -0.25
N ALA A 61 11.91 12.35 0.43
CA ALA A 61 12.34 11.40 1.45
C ALA A 61 13.29 10.37 0.86
N GLU A 62 14.38 10.12 1.57
CA GLU A 62 15.33 9.07 1.22
C GLU A 62 14.68 7.68 1.35
N ASP A 63 14.95 6.80 0.41
CA ASP A 63 14.48 5.41 0.45
C ASP A 63 15.35 4.52 1.37
N LYS A 64 15.38 4.84 2.67
CA LYS A 64 16.19 4.14 3.66
C LYS A 64 15.36 3.35 4.67
N TRP A 65 15.95 2.28 5.18
CA TRP A 65 15.37 1.46 6.24
C TRP A 65 15.46 2.16 7.59
N CYS A 66 14.46 1.98 8.44
CA CYS A 66 14.50 2.45 9.82
C CYS A 66 15.53 1.68 10.65
N PRO A 67 16.17 2.31 11.66
CA PRO A 67 17.07 1.62 12.59
C PRO A 67 16.37 0.51 13.40
N GLN A 68 17.11 -0.54 13.77
CA GLN A 68 16.59 -1.72 14.48
C GLN A 68 15.93 -1.42 15.84
N ASN A 69 16.32 -0.32 16.48
CA ASN A 69 15.77 0.08 17.78
C ASN A 69 14.44 0.83 17.67
N THR A 70 13.95 1.13 16.46
CA THR A 70 12.68 1.85 16.23
C THR A 70 11.57 0.90 15.82
N GLN A 71 10.31 1.28 16.06
CA GLN A 71 9.14 0.45 15.72
C GLN A 71 8.00 1.25 15.06
N TYR A 72 8.10 2.58 15.04
CA TYR A 72 7.01 3.47 14.62
C TYR A 72 7.51 4.54 13.66
N CYS A 73 6.58 5.05 12.86
CA CYS A 73 6.78 6.27 12.09
C CYS A 73 6.14 7.44 12.83
N MET A 74 6.92 8.48 13.11
CA MET A 74 6.47 9.72 13.74
C MET A 74 6.34 10.82 12.69
N THR A 75 5.30 11.63 12.83
CA THR A 75 5.12 12.89 12.07
C THR A 75 4.86 14.03 13.05
N VAL A 76 5.63 15.09 12.92
CA VAL A 76 5.43 16.37 13.60
C VAL A 76 5.04 17.40 12.56
N HIS A 77 3.88 18.03 12.74
CA HIS A 77 3.36 19.06 11.85
C HIS A 77 3.20 20.37 12.61
N HIS A 78 3.93 21.39 12.19
CA HIS A 78 3.78 22.75 12.68
C HIS A 78 3.01 23.57 11.66
N PHE A 79 1.94 24.23 12.08
CA PHE A 79 1.09 25.03 11.20
C PHE A 79 0.53 26.25 11.92
N SER A 80 0.13 27.26 11.15
CA SER A 80 -0.53 28.45 11.69
C SER A 80 -1.97 28.16 12.10
N HIS A 81 -2.58 29.06 12.87
CA HIS A 81 -4.02 28.99 13.19
C HIS A 81 -4.94 28.84 11.95
N HIS A 82 -4.51 29.29 10.77
CA HIS A 82 -5.26 29.15 9.51
C HIS A 82 -5.01 27.81 8.79
N GLY A 83 -4.29 26.87 9.39
CA GLY A 83 -3.97 25.58 8.78
C GLY A 83 -2.77 25.62 7.81
N LYS A 84 -2.11 26.76 7.63
CA LYS A 84 -0.94 26.86 6.75
C LYS A 84 0.27 26.20 7.41
N THR A 85 0.83 25.17 6.77
CA THR A 85 2.06 24.51 7.21
C THR A 85 3.20 25.52 7.34
N LYS A 86 3.90 25.48 8.49
CA LYS A 86 5.20 26.11 8.70
C LYS A 86 6.32 25.13 8.32
N PHE A 87 6.24 23.91 8.85
CA PHE A 87 7.13 22.82 8.47
C PHE A 87 6.57 21.46 8.91
N VAL A 88 7.13 20.40 8.31
CA VAL A 88 6.86 19.00 8.63
C VAL A 88 8.19 18.30 8.92
N THR A 89 8.23 17.54 10.01
CA THR A 89 9.33 16.63 10.32
C THR A 89 8.77 15.22 10.42
N LYS A 90 9.37 14.27 9.72
CA LYS A 90 9.02 12.86 9.80
C LYS A 90 10.25 12.03 10.10
N ARG A 91 10.10 10.99 10.92
CA ARG A 91 11.23 10.14 11.33
C ARG A 91 10.77 8.79 11.85
N CYS A 92 11.68 7.82 11.85
CA CYS A 92 11.51 6.59 12.62
C CYS A 92 11.59 6.94 14.11
N ALA A 93 10.79 6.26 14.94
CA ALA A 93 10.66 6.56 16.36
C ALA A 93 10.55 5.30 17.22
N VAL A 94 10.97 5.45 18.47
CA VAL A 94 10.73 4.46 19.54
C VAL A 94 9.37 4.74 20.21
N ARG A 95 8.87 3.77 20.99
CA ARG A 95 7.58 3.90 21.68
C ARG A 95 7.49 5.14 22.57
N GLU A 96 8.56 5.43 23.28
CA GLU A 96 8.64 6.50 24.28
C GLU A 96 8.39 7.88 23.65
N GLU A 97 8.89 8.07 22.43
CA GLU A 97 8.71 9.31 21.67
C GLU A 97 7.26 9.48 21.19
N CYS A 98 6.57 8.37 20.91
CA CYS A 98 5.20 8.37 20.43
C CYS A 98 4.14 8.64 21.51
N HIS A 99 4.50 8.53 22.80
CA HIS A 99 3.61 8.92 23.90
C HIS A 99 3.28 10.41 23.93
N MET A 100 4.06 11.25 23.23
CA MET A 100 3.78 12.68 23.06
C MET A 100 2.77 13.00 21.94
N SER A 101 2.16 11.99 21.31
CA SER A 101 1.15 12.20 20.28
C SER A 101 -0.01 13.07 20.80
N GLY A 102 -0.47 13.99 19.96
CA GLY A 102 -1.45 15.00 20.34
C GLY A 102 -1.15 16.34 19.68
N CYS A 103 -1.97 17.35 19.97
CA CYS A 103 -1.75 18.71 19.51
C CYS A 103 -1.53 19.67 20.68
N ARG A 104 -0.60 20.61 20.51
CA ARG A 104 -0.33 21.70 21.44
C ARG A 104 -0.41 23.03 20.70
N HIS A 105 -1.23 23.93 21.23
CA HIS A 105 -1.37 25.27 20.69
C HIS A 105 -0.45 26.25 21.44
N HIS A 106 0.44 26.92 20.71
CA HIS A 106 1.36 27.92 21.24
C HIS A 106 0.75 29.31 21.08
N ARG A 107 0.07 29.80 22.14
CA ARG A 107 -0.68 31.06 22.14
C ARG A 107 0.18 32.27 21.79
N ASP A 108 1.41 32.31 22.27
CA ASP A 108 2.33 33.46 22.12
C ASP A 108 2.74 33.71 20.67
N THR A 109 2.64 32.69 19.81
CA THR A 109 3.17 32.70 18.43
C THR A 109 2.13 32.29 17.40
N GLY A 110 0.89 32.01 17.84
CA GLY A 110 -0.26 31.68 16.99
C GLY A 110 -0.09 30.41 16.15
N HIS A 111 0.78 29.47 16.55
CA HIS A 111 0.98 28.22 15.83
C HIS A 111 0.57 27.01 16.65
N THR A 112 0.27 25.93 15.94
CA THR A 112 -0.10 24.64 16.51
C THR A 112 0.95 23.63 16.07
N GLU A 113 1.39 22.82 17.03
CA GLU A 113 2.20 21.64 16.82
C GLU A 113 1.30 20.43 17.02
N CYS A 114 1.23 19.54 16.03
CA CYS A 114 0.56 18.25 16.16
C CYS A 114 1.54 17.11 15.89
N ILE A 115 1.47 16.07 16.72
CA ILE A 115 2.33 14.89 16.67
C ILE A 115 1.44 13.66 16.50
N SER A 116 1.76 12.82 15.52
CA SER A 116 1.17 11.49 15.37
C SER A 116 2.25 10.43 15.22
N CYS A 117 1.90 9.21 15.63
CA CYS A 117 2.70 8.02 15.37
C CYS A 117 1.84 6.91 14.76
N CYS A 118 2.42 6.12 13.87
CA CYS A 118 1.79 4.95 13.30
C CYS A 118 2.75 3.77 13.23
N GLU A 119 2.20 2.56 13.22
CA GLU A 119 2.94 1.32 13.05
C GLU A 119 2.75 0.73 11.64
N GLY A 120 3.85 0.48 10.93
CA GLY A 120 3.84 -0.18 9.63
C GLY A 120 4.77 0.45 8.60
N MET A 121 4.93 -0.22 7.47
CA MET A 121 5.76 0.25 6.35
C MET A 121 5.12 1.48 5.68
N VAL A 122 5.84 2.60 5.71
CA VAL A 122 5.47 3.90 5.10
C VAL A 122 4.07 4.35 5.51
N CYS A 123 3.71 4.15 6.79
CA CYS A 123 2.37 4.46 7.28
C CYS A 123 2.11 5.97 7.46
N ASN A 124 3.18 6.76 7.61
CA ASN A 124 3.10 8.19 7.94
C ASN A 124 2.97 9.09 6.70
N VAL A 125 2.10 8.71 5.76
CA VAL A 125 1.87 9.44 4.50
C VAL A 125 1.31 10.83 4.76
N GLU A 126 0.32 10.91 5.66
CA GLU A 126 -0.38 12.14 6.01
C GLU A 126 0.23 12.88 7.20
N VAL A 127 -0.14 14.15 7.36
CA VAL A 127 0.20 14.98 8.52
C VAL A 127 -0.97 15.09 9.49
N PRO A 128 -0.74 15.10 10.81
CA PRO A 128 -1.77 15.39 11.78
C PRO A 128 -2.14 16.88 11.72
N THR A 129 -3.42 17.19 11.89
CA THR A 129 -3.97 18.55 11.79
C THR A 129 -4.86 18.91 12.98
N ASN A 130 -5.26 17.93 13.78
CA ASN A 130 -6.10 18.11 14.96
C ASN A 130 -5.95 16.94 15.95
N HIS A 131 -6.65 16.98 17.08
CA HIS A 131 -6.58 15.93 18.10
C HIS A 131 -7.13 14.56 17.66
N THR A 132 -7.92 14.49 16.59
CA THR A 132 -8.51 13.24 16.12
C THR A 132 -7.54 12.41 15.28
N ASN A 133 -6.61 13.06 14.57
CA ASN A 133 -5.57 12.38 13.78
C ASN A 133 -4.15 12.54 14.36
N ALA A 134 -3.94 13.43 15.33
CA ALA A 134 -2.73 13.49 16.15
C ALA A 134 -2.75 12.42 17.25
N VAL A 135 -2.73 11.15 16.84
CA VAL A 135 -2.85 9.99 17.73
C VAL A 135 -1.69 9.03 17.56
N PHE A 136 -1.49 8.15 18.54
CA PHE A 136 -0.60 7.01 18.43
C PHE A 136 -1.38 5.78 17.97
N ALA A 137 -1.34 5.50 16.66
CA ALA A 137 -2.03 4.39 16.03
C ALA A 137 -1.16 3.14 15.95
N MET A 138 -1.47 2.13 16.75
CA MET A 138 -0.84 0.80 16.65
C MET A 138 -1.62 -0.10 15.69
N ARG A 139 -0.93 -1.00 14.99
CA ARG A 139 -1.58 -1.91 14.06
C ARG A 139 -2.33 -2.97 14.85
N GLN A 140 -3.66 -3.00 14.77
CA GLN A 140 -4.43 -4.12 15.28
C GLN A 140 -4.06 -5.37 14.48
N GLN A 141 -3.70 -6.46 15.15
CA GLN A 141 -3.45 -7.74 14.52
C GLN A 141 -4.77 -8.27 13.94
N VAL A 142 -5.04 -7.98 12.67
CA VAL A 142 -6.09 -8.68 11.93
C VAL A 142 -5.54 -10.06 11.61
N PRO A 143 -6.18 -11.17 12.06
CA PRO A 143 -5.80 -12.50 11.62
C PRO A 143 -5.86 -12.57 10.09
N SER A 144 -4.77 -12.96 9.45
CA SER A 144 -4.69 -13.07 7.99
C SER A 144 -5.58 -14.22 7.53
N SER A 145 -6.83 -13.93 7.16
CA SER A 145 -7.74 -14.89 6.52
C SER A 145 -7.33 -15.07 5.06
N ALA A 146 -6.20 -15.74 4.81
CA ALA A 146 -5.86 -16.25 3.49
C ALA A 146 -6.77 -17.45 3.16
N VAL A 147 -8.05 -17.19 2.89
CA VAL A 147 -8.95 -18.20 2.33
C VAL A 147 -8.68 -18.28 0.84
N SER A 148 -7.90 -19.29 0.43
CA SER A 148 -7.74 -19.68 -0.97
C SER A 148 -9.06 -20.26 -1.50
N SER A 149 -9.98 -19.38 -1.92
CA SER A 149 -11.30 -19.76 -2.44
C SER A 149 -11.34 -20.00 -3.96
N VAL A 150 -10.19 -19.94 -4.65
CA VAL A 150 -10.17 -19.95 -6.13
C VAL A 150 -10.01 -21.35 -6.72
N ARG A 151 -9.55 -22.34 -5.94
CA ARG A 151 -9.24 -23.69 -6.48
C ARG A 151 -10.44 -24.66 -6.54
N ALA A 152 -11.58 -24.34 -5.94
CA ALA A 152 -12.75 -25.24 -5.90
C ALA A 152 -13.64 -25.15 -7.15
N TRP A 153 -13.69 -24.01 -7.83
CA TRP A 153 -14.63 -23.79 -8.96
C TRP A 153 -14.10 -24.31 -10.30
N ALA A 154 -12.77 -24.37 -10.47
CA ALA A 154 -12.15 -24.86 -11.70
C ALA A 154 -12.33 -26.38 -11.92
N ALA A 155 -12.57 -27.15 -10.85
CA ALA A 155 -12.76 -28.60 -10.95
C ALA A 155 -14.17 -28.99 -11.43
N LEU A 156 -15.20 -28.16 -11.21
CA LEU A 156 -16.57 -28.46 -11.64
C LEU A 156 -16.81 -28.15 -13.12
N SER A 157 -16.06 -27.22 -13.73
CA SER A 157 -16.27 -26.84 -15.13
C SER A 157 -15.64 -27.81 -16.15
N LEU A 158 -14.79 -28.74 -15.71
CA LEU A 158 -14.13 -29.73 -16.58
C LEU A 158 -14.91 -31.04 -16.75
N LEU A 159 -16.04 -31.22 -16.06
CA LEU A 159 -16.88 -32.44 -16.18
C LEU A 159 -18.13 -32.25 -17.06
N ALA A 160 -18.37 -31.05 -17.59
CA ALA A 160 -19.62 -30.73 -18.28
C ALA A 160 -19.77 -31.23 -19.74
N PRO A 161 -18.73 -31.56 -20.55
CA PRO A 161 -19.00 -32.00 -21.92
C PRO A 161 -19.11 -33.53 -22.09
N ILE A 162 -18.97 -34.36 -21.04
CA ILE A 162 -19.01 -35.83 -21.20
C ILE A 162 -20.45 -36.39 -21.19
N LEU A 163 -21.47 -35.61 -20.81
CA LEU A 163 -22.85 -36.11 -20.65
C LEU A 163 -23.85 -35.75 -21.75
N THR A 164 -23.45 -35.09 -22.84
CA THR A 164 -24.40 -34.75 -23.94
C THR A 164 -24.04 -35.36 -25.30
N GLY A 165 -23.17 -36.37 -25.34
CA GLY A 165 -22.79 -37.02 -26.60
C GLY A 165 -22.94 -38.54 -26.54
N GLY A 166 -24.16 -39.05 -26.76
CA GLY A 166 -24.34 -40.45 -27.18
C GLY A 166 -25.58 -41.14 -26.61
N LEU A 167 -26.69 -41.10 -27.34
CA LEU A 167 -27.59 -42.24 -27.41
C LEU A 167 -28.17 -42.34 -28.83
N PRO A 168 -28.03 -43.49 -29.53
CA PRO A 168 -28.53 -43.68 -30.88
C PRO A 168 -30.01 -44.07 -30.87
N LEU A 169 -30.74 -43.62 -31.88
CA LEU A 169 -31.94 -44.27 -32.43
C LEU A 169 -31.78 -44.33 -33.94
#